data_AF-A0A813K5B6-F1
#
_entry.id   AF-A0A813K5B6-F1
#
_cell.length_a   1.000
_cell.length_b   1.000
_cell.length_c   1.000
_cell.angle_alpha   90.00
_cell.angle_beta   90.00
_cell.angle_gamma   90.00
#
_symmetry.space_group_name_H-M   'P 1'
#
loop_
_entity.id
_entity.type
_entity.pdbx_description
1 polymer ?
#
loop_
_entity_poly.entity_id
_entity_poly.type
_entity_poly.pdbx_seq_one_letter_code
_entity_poly.pdbx_strand_id
1 'polypeptide(L)'
;LHAVRPSLAAPAEEEEEAALPLGAPSGDVGVELLQAMVVTALRRCVPPGTERVGLLFSGGLDSGLLAWLCSRGDLGASCSVTCYTVGFHFGERKLPEDLAAAEAAARCLGVEWRQHAVDLQET
;
A
#
# COMPACT_ATOMS: atom_id res chain seq x y z
N LEU A 1 -1.22 61.42 18.16
CA LEU A 1 -0.28 60.31 17.87
C LEU A 1 -1.10 59.03 17.68
N HIS A 2 -1.62 58.79 16.48
CA HIS A 2 -2.17 57.49 16.07
C HIS A 2 -1.27 56.97 14.97
N ALA A 3 -0.41 56.02 15.30
CA ALA A 3 0.51 55.39 14.35
C ALA A 3 -0.24 54.25 13.63
N VAL A 4 -0.45 54.44 12.32
CA VAL A 4 -0.81 53.39 11.38
C VAL A 4 0.41 52.49 11.21
N ARG A 5 0.26 51.18 11.45
CA ARG A 5 1.21 50.15 11.03
C ARG A 5 0.59 49.35 9.88
N PRO A 6 1.22 49.27 8.70
CA PRO A 6 0.93 48.22 7.74
C PRO A 6 1.81 46.99 8.01
N SER A 7 1.59 45.94 7.22
CA SER A 7 2.47 44.77 7.00
C SER A 7 2.16 43.57 7.93
N LEU A 8 2.09 42.31 7.47
CA LEU A 8 2.65 41.65 6.29
C LEU A 8 1.66 40.58 5.79
N ALA A 9 1.51 40.46 4.46
CA ALA A 9 0.91 39.30 3.82
C ALA A 9 1.81 38.06 4.05
N ALA A 10 1.19 36.92 4.38
CA ALA A 10 1.87 35.64 4.43
C ALA A 10 2.26 35.21 3.01
N PRO A 11 3.47 34.66 2.78
CA PRO A 11 3.76 34.03 1.50
C PRO A 11 2.98 32.71 1.43
N ALA A 12 2.29 32.51 0.31
CA ALA A 12 1.78 31.21 -0.09
C ALA A 12 2.99 30.31 -0.34
N GLU A 13 3.07 29.19 0.37
CA GLU A 13 4.00 28.11 0.04
C GLU A 13 3.51 27.51 -1.28
N GLU A 14 4.23 27.80 -2.36
CA GLU A 14 4.07 27.13 -3.63
C GLU A 14 4.50 25.67 -3.44
N GLU A 15 3.53 24.76 -3.32
CA GLU A 15 3.77 23.33 -3.49
C GLU A 15 4.25 23.13 -4.93
N GLU A 16 5.56 22.99 -5.10
CA GLU A 16 6.20 22.61 -6.34
C GLU A 16 5.76 21.18 -6.69
N GLU A 17 4.64 21.08 -7.40
CA GLU A 17 4.14 19.84 -7.99
C GLU A 17 5.16 19.39 -9.04
N ALA A 18 6.09 18.54 -8.62
CA ALA A 18 7.14 18.01 -9.48
C ALA A 18 6.50 17.25 -10.66
N ALA A 19 6.44 17.92 -11.81
CA ALA A 19 5.95 17.37 -13.05
C ALA A 19 6.81 16.15 -13.46
N LEU A 20 6.19 14.98 -13.50
CA LEU A 20 6.83 13.75 -13.96
C LEU A 20 7.18 13.87 -15.46
N PRO A 21 8.41 13.55 -15.87
CA PRO A 21 8.81 13.67 -17.27
C PRO A 21 8.06 12.64 -18.13
N LEU A 22 7.22 13.15 -19.04
CA LEU A 22 6.49 12.36 -20.04
C LEU A 22 7.43 11.96 -21.18
N GLY A 23 8.29 10.98 -20.93
CA GLY A 23 9.00 10.20 -21.94
C GLY A 23 9.10 8.77 -21.45
N ALA A 24 8.55 7.81 -22.19
CA ALA A 24 8.57 6.41 -21.79
C ALA A 24 10.03 5.94 -21.63
N PRO A 25 10.50 5.62 -20.41
CA PRO A 25 11.87 5.20 -20.20
C PRO A 25 12.11 3.85 -20.87
N SER A 26 13.17 3.74 -21.67
CA SER A 26 13.58 2.49 -22.33
C SER A 26 14.34 1.58 -21.35
N GLY A 27 13.94 0.32 -21.26
CA GLY A 27 14.67 -0.72 -20.50
C GLY A 27 14.71 -0.50 -18.99
N ASP A 28 15.82 -0.90 -18.34
CA ASP A 28 16.00 -0.94 -16.88
C ASP A 28 15.63 0.37 -16.15
N VAL A 29 15.82 1.53 -16.80
CA VAL A 29 15.44 2.84 -16.27
C VAL A 29 13.94 2.92 -15.96
N GLY A 30 13.10 2.27 -16.76
CA GLY A 30 11.66 2.25 -16.55
C GLY A 30 11.23 1.41 -15.36
N VAL A 31 11.93 0.32 -15.10
CA VAL A 31 11.66 -0.55 -13.95
C VAL A 31 12.08 0.15 -12.65
N GLU A 32 13.25 0.78 -12.64
CA GLU A 32 13.72 1.56 -11.48
C GLU A 32 12.80 2.74 -11.18
N LEU A 33 12.37 3.47 -12.21
CA LEU A 33 11.43 4.58 -12.06
C LEU A 33 10.08 4.08 -11.50
N LEU A 34 9.54 3.00 -12.06
CA LEU A 34 8.29 2.41 -11.57
C LEU A 34 8.41 1.99 -10.11
N GLN A 35 9.49 1.30 -9.73
CA GLN A 35 9.72 0.89 -8.35
C GLN A 35 9.79 2.11 -7.42
N ALA A 36 10.52 3.15 -7.80
CA ALA A 36 10.63 4.39 -7.02
C ALA A 36 9.26 5.07 -6.84
N MET A 37 8.45 5.12 -7.90
CA MET A 37 7.11 5.69 -7.85
C MET A 37 6.18 4.89 -6.92
N VAL A 38 6.18 3.56 -7.01
CA VAL A 38 5.35 2.70 -6.15
C VAL A 38 5.76 2.81 -4.68
N VAL A 39 7.07 2.79 -4.38
CA VAL A 39 7.56 2.95 -3.00
C VAL A 39 7.21 4.33 -2.46
N THR A 40 7.33 5.38 -3.27
CA THR A 40 6.95 6.74 -2.87
C THR A 40 5.45 6.84 -2.57
N ALA A 41 4.61 6.26 -3.43
CA ALA A 41 3.17 6.21 -3.20
C ALA A 41 2.82 5.43 -1.91
N LEU A 42 3.43 4.27 -1.72
CA LEU A 42 3.22 3.43 -0.54
C LEU A 42 3.59 4.16 0.76
N ARG A 43 4.71 4.90 0.79
CA ARG A 43 5.13 5.71 1.94
C ARG A 43 4.19 6.89 2.24
N ARG A 44 3.51 7.44 1.23
CA ARG A 44 2.47 8.47 1.46
C ARG A 44 1.22 7.89 2.13
N CYS A 45 0.91 6.62 1.86
CA CYS A 45 -0.22 5.92 2.47
C CYS A 45 0.03 5.48 3.92
N VAL A 46 1.30 5.38 4.34
CA VAL A 46 1.69 4.90 5.67
C VAL A 46 2.37 6.04 6.44
N PRO A 47 1.68 6.68 7.40
CA PRO A 47 2.24 7.79 8.16
C PRO A 47 3.56 7.41 8.86
N PRO A 48 4.52 8.35 8.98
CA PRO A 48 5.73 8.13 9.75
C PRO A 48 5.42 7.68 11.19
N GLY A 49 6.16 6.69 11.68
CA GLY A 49 5.95 6.12 13.02
C GLY A 49 4.84 5.06 13.10
N THR A 50 4.22 4.69 11.98
CA THR A 50 3.28 3.56 11.94
C THR A 50 4.03 2.25 12.23
N GLU A 51 3.65 1.57 13.32
CA GLU A 51 4.27 0.30 13.72
C GLU A 51 3.60 -0.93 13.08
N ARG A 52 2.33 -0.80 12.69
CA ARG A 52 1.50 -1.89 12.18
C ARG A 52 0.64 -1.43 11.01
N VAL A 53 0.70 -2.16 9.90
CA VAL A 53 -0.12 -1.93 8.71
C VAL A 53 -0.91 -3.20 8.40
N GLY A 54 -2.21 -3.02 8.14
CA GLY A 54 -3.05 -4.05 7.52
C GLY A 54 -3.08 -3.87 6.01
N LEU A 55 -2.78 -4.92 5.26
CA LEU A 55 -2.84 -4.92 3.80
C LEU A 55 -3.98 -5.81 3.33
N LEU A 56 -4.88 -5.27 2.51
CA LEU A 56 -5.87 -6.09 1.80
C LEU A 56 -5.14 -6.91 0.73
N PHE A 57 -5.27 -8.22 0.82
CA PHE A 57 -4.44 -9.16 0.09
C PHE A 57 -5.30 -10.20 -0.60
N SER A 58 -5.34 -10.18 -1.94
CA SER A 58 -6.07 -11.17 -2.74
C SER A 58 -5.18 -12.28 -3.29
N GLY A 59 -3.86 -12.16 -3.14
CA GLY A 59 -2.88 -13.01 -3.83
C GLY A 59 -2.67 -12.64 -5.31
N GLY A 60 -3.37 -11.63 -5.81
CA GLY A 60 -3.16 -11.09 -7.17
C GLY A 60 -1.90 -10.24 -7.30
N LEU A 61 -1.57 -9.84 -8.53
CA LEU A 61 -0.35 -9.08 -8.86
C LEU A 61 -0.18 -7.83 -8.00
N ASP A 62 -1.20 -6.98 -7.89
CA ASP A 62 -1.07 -5.66 -7.25
C ASP A 62 -0.86 -5.80 -5.74
N SER A 63 -1.75 -6.56 -5.07
CA SER A 63 -1.62 -6.78 -3.62
C SER A 63 -0.39 -7.63 -3.27
N GLY A 64 0.03 -8.52 -4.18
CA GLY A 64 1.29 -9.27 -4.11
C GLY A 64 2.52 -8.37 -4.17
N LEU A 65 2.56 -7.43 -5.12
CA LEU A 65 3.64 -6.45 -5.23
C LEU A 65 3.75 -5.59 -3.97
N LEU A 66 2.63 -5.11 -3.45
CA LEU A 66 2.60 -4.33 -2.21
C LEU A 66 3.08 -5.16 -1.01
N ALA A 67 2.59 -6.39 -0.85
CA ALA A 67 3.02 -7.30 0.21
C ALA A 67 4.52 -7.57 0.15
N TRP A 68 5.06 -7.81 -1.05
CA TRP A 68 6.48 -8.03 -1.27
C TRP A 68 7.33 -6.81 -0.93
N LEU A 69 6.94 -5.61 -1.38
CA LEU A 69 7.63 -4.36 -1.02
C LEU A 69 7.62 -4.13 0.49
N CYS A 70 6.49 -4.38 1.14
CA CYS A 70 6.38 -4.29 2.60
C CYS A 70 7.34 -5.27 3.31
N SER A 71 7.44 -6.51 2.82
CA SER A 71 8.30 -7.54 3.39
C SER A 71 9.80 -7.20 3.35
N ARG A 72 10.21 -6.36 2.40
CA ARG A 72 11.60 -5.89 2.23
C ARG A 72 11.99 -4.78 3.21
N GLY A 73 11.04 -4.27 4.00
CA GLY A 73 11.28 -3.15 4.92
C GLY A 73 11.28 -1.77 4.26
N ASP A 74 10.74 -1.64 3.04
CA ASP A 74 10.68 -0.36 2.32
C ASP A 74 9.79 0.70 3.03
N LEU A 75 8.94 0.25 3.96
CA LEU A 75 8.13 1.06 4.89
C LEU A 75 8.85 1.48 6.18
N GLY A 76 10.06 0.95 6.43
CA GLY A 76 10.83 1.18 7.65
C GLY A 76 10.97 -0.08 8.51
N ALA A 77 12.12 -0.23 9.17
CA ALA A 77 12.52 -1.45 9.88
C ALA A 77 11.59 -1.85 11.06
N SER A 78 10.82 -0.91 11.59
CA SER A 78 9.93 -1.13 12.73
C SER A 78 8.47 -1.38 12.33
N CYS A 79 8.13 -1.27 11.04
CA CYS A 79 6.76 -1.40 10.56
C CYS A 79 6.47 -2.86 10.20
N SER A 80 5.59 -3.51 10.96
CA SER A 80 5.09 -4.86 10.65
C SER A 80 3.85 -4.79 9.77
N VAL A 81 3.74 -5.72 8.81
CA VAL A 81 2.61 -5.78 7.87
C VAL A 81 1.92 -7.13 7.97
N THR A 82 0.61 -7.11 8.20
CA THR A 82 -0.23 -8.30 8.18
C THR A 82 -1.16 -8.23 6.97
N CYS A 83 -1.17 -9.28 6.16
CA CYS A 83 -2.02 -9.42 4.99
C CYS A 83 -3.38 -10.02 5.39
N TYR A 84 -4.47 -9.46 4.89
CA TYR A 84 -5.83 -9.89 5.19
C TYR A 84 -6.60 -10.23 3.91
N THR A 85 -7.21 -11.41 3.88
CA THR A 85 -8.11 -11.82 2.80
C THR A 85 -9.49 -12.13 3.35
N VAL A 86 -10.52 -11.67 2.66
CA VAL A 86 -11.90 -12.06 2.91
C VAL A 86 -12.36 -12.95 1.75
N GLY A 87 -13.00 -14.06 2.08
CA GLY A 87 -13.58 -14.96 1.08
C GLY A 87 -14.99 -15.38 1.49
N PHE A 88 -15.82 -15.63 0.50
CA PHE A 88 -17.20 -16.05 0.73
C PHE A 88 -17.33 -17.55 0.50
N HIS A 89 -18.05 -18.25 1.39
CA HIS A 89 -18.48 -19.62 1.15
C HIS A 89 -20.00 -19.74 1.26
N PHE A 90 -20.53 -20.83 0.74
CA PHE A 90 -21.94 -21.17 0.81
C PHE A 90 -22.06 -22.56 1.44
N GLY A 91 -22.42 -22.62 2.74
CA GLY A 91 -22.46 -23.84 3.53
C GLY A 91 -21.10 -24.51 3.75
N GLU A 92 -21.09 -25.81 4.05
CA GLU A 92 -19.87 -26.61 4.35
C GLU A 92 -19.05 -26.98 3.10
N ARG A 93 -18.63 -25.99 2.32
CA ARG A 93 -17.73 -26.22 1.18
C ARG A 93 -16.29 -25.85 1.48
N LYS A 94 -15.41 -26.54 0.75
CA LYS A 94 -13.96 -26.33 0.63
C LYS A 94 -13.60 -24.84 0.69
N LEU A 95 -12.41 -24.54 1.23
CA LEU A 95 -11.85 -23.19 1.28
C LEU A 95 -12.11 -22.45 -0.05
N PRO A 96 -12.73 -21.25 -0.02
CA PRO A 96 -12.96 -20.44 -1.21
C PRO A 96 -11.70 -20.29 -2.06
N GLU A 97 -11.87 -20.30 -3.38
CA GLU A 97 -10.75 -20.21 -4.34
C GLU A 97 -9.87 -18.99 -4.07
N ASP A 98 -10.49 -17.85 -3.75
CA ASP A 98 -9.79 -16.60 -3.41
C ASP A 98 -8.89 -16.75 -2.19
N LEU A 99 -9.36 -17.45 -1.15
CA LEU A 99 -8.57 -17.71 0.07
C LEU A 99 -7.42 -18.67 -0.21
N ALA A 100 -7.64 -19.70 -1.05
CA ALA A 100 -6.60 -20.66 -1.42
C ALA A 100 -5.48 -20.00 -2.24
N ALA A 101 -5.84 -19.12 -3.19
CA ALA A 101 -4.89 -18.37 -4.00
C ALA A 101 -4.08 -17.39 -3.14
N ALA A 102 -4.76 -16.64 -2.25
CA ALA A 102 -4.10 -15.75 -1.31
C ALA A 102 -3.17 -16.51 -0.36
N GLU A 103 -3.59 -17.66 0.19
CA GLU A 103 -2.74 -18.49 1.04
C GLU A 103 -1.44 -18.90 0.34
N ALA A 104 -1.54 -19.38 -0.90
CA ALA A 104 -0.40 -19.80 -1.69
C ALA A 104 0.57 -18.63 -1.94
N ALA A 105 0.05 -17.46 -2.30
CA ALA A 105 0.84 -16.25 -2.51
C ALA A 105 1.53 -15.78 -1.21
N ALA A 106 0.81 -15.74 -0.10
CA ALA A 106 1.36 -15.35 1.20
C ALA A 106 2.51 -16.26 1.64
N ARG A 107 2.35 -17.58 1.47
CA ARG A 107 3.40 -18.57 1.76
C ARG A 107 4.63 -18.38 0.87
N CYS A 108 4.42 -18.09 -0.42
CA CYS A 108 5.52 -17.84 -1.36
C CYS A 108 6.31 -16.57 -1.00
N LEU A 109 5.62 -15.53 -0.52
CA LEU A 109 6.22 -14.26 -0.15
C LEU A 109 6.79 -14.24 1.29
N GLY A 110 6.43 -15.22 2.13
CA GLY A 110 6.88 -15.28 3.53
C GLY A 110 6.29 -14.19 4.41
N VAL A 111 5.07 -13.73 4.10
CA VAL A 111 4.39 -12.64 4.83
C VAL A 111 3.41 -13.17 5.87
N GLU A 112 3.16 -12.39 6.94
CA GLU A 112 2.08 -12.72 7.89
C GLU A 112 0.73 -12.58 7.17
N TRP A 113 -0.12 -13.61 7.27
CA TRP A 113 -1.40 -13.65 6.59
C TRP A 113 -2.52 -14.16 7.50
N ARG A 114 -3.69 -13.52 7.39
CA ARG A 114 -4.91 -13.85 8.11
C ARG A 114 -6.09 -13.85 7.16
N GLN A 115 -7.03 -14.77 7.36
CA GLN A 115 -8.22 -14.89 6.55
C GLN A 115 -9.50 -14.69 7.36
N HIS A 116 -10.54 -14.22 6.69
CA HIS A 116 -11.90 -14.20 7.20
C HIS A 116 -12.83 -14.84 6.17
N ALA A 117 -13.50 -15.91 6.57
CA ALA A 117 -14.50 -16.59 5.75
C ALA A 117 -15.89 -16.10 6.18
N VAL A 118 -16.67 -15.62 5.22
CA VAL A 118 -18.06 -15.15 5.44
C VAL A 118 -19.02 -16.18 4.84
N ASP A 119 -19.95 -16.69 5.67
CA ASP A 119 -21.04 -17.54 5.18
C ASP A 119 -22.20 -16.66 4.70
N LEU A 120 -22.56 -16.81 3.42
CA LEU A 120 -23.65 -16.07 2.81
C LEU A 120 -25.04 -16.61 3.21
N GLN A 121 -25.14 -17.70 3.98
CA GLN A 121 -26.41 -18.20 4.52
C GLN A 121 -26.89 -17.45 5.78
N GLU A 122 -26.03 -16.65 6.41
CA GLU A 122 -26.33 -15.95 7.67
C GLU A 122 -26.72 -14.46 7.47
N THR A 123 -27.05 -14.04 6.24
CA THR A 123 -27.48 -12.66 5.92
C THR A 123 -28.95 -12.59 5.51
#